data_AF-A0A8H9HJ95-F1
#
_entry.id   AF-A0A8H9HJ95-F1
#
_cell.length_a   1.000
_cell.length_b   1.000
_cell.length_c   1.000
_cell.angle_alpha   90.00
_cell.angle_beta   90.00
_cell.angle_gamma   90.00
#
_symmetry.space_group_name_H-M   'P 1'
#
loop_
_entity.id
_entity.type
_entity.pdbx_description
1 polymer ?
#
loop_
_entity_poly.entity_id
_entity_poly.type
_entity_poly.pdbx_seq_one_letter_code
_entity_poly.pdbx_strand_id
1 'polypeptide(L)'
;MNTRILPALAPRLVLAATLAASGYIHAQLYINGYRFVHIIGSLFLLQASTAFAVAALLLLAAPPPLRIAATTIAICTLAAFVASRTTGLFGFSENGLQPAPQALLSLIAETLTLLILVAWKATEVAAAKSGVGVAEYVTGLAHPAEHRRLYDVLWLLLPVAVVVGLFWFGRAHTPNYETSLFGNRGSDAQLLKAQMGSALMGLALIQLFLALWIYGRLPALRAAPHRVHTTHRLIGLTAFLLSLPIARHCITAYGVQFTPTRVALHSLTGCFLYGAFVAKVIVVRHRRWPGWALPLAGGTLVTAIALIWYAAPLWYLNGLQAPGL
;
A
#
# COMPACT_ATOMS: atom_id res chain seq x y z
N MET A 1 23.43 -13.65 -19.13
CA MET A 1 22.09 -13.11 -18.75
C MET A 1 21.19 -14.29 -18.45
N ASN A 2 20.64 -14.38 -17.24
CA ASN A 2 20.01 -15.62 -16.75
C ASN A 2 18.65 -15.86 -17.44
N THR A 3 18.61 -16.79 -18.41
CA THR A 3 17.46 -17.06 -19.29
C THR A 3 16.23 -17.63 -18.58
N ARG A 4 16.32 -17.95 -17.28
CA ARG A 4 15.19 -18.40 -16.44
C ARG A 4 14.33 -17.28 -15.84
N ILE A 5 14.76 -16.01 -15.91
CA ILE A 5 14.04 -14.86 -15.30
C ILE A 5 13.00 -14.25 -16.26
N LEU A 6 13.27 -14.29 -17.56
CA LEU A 6 12.42 -13.73 -18.63
C LEU A 6 11.02 -14.38 -18.75
N PRO A 7 10.82 -15.71 -18.62
CA PRO A 7 9.51 -16.33 -18.85
C PRO A 7 8.46 -16.03 -17.76
N ALA A 8 8.85 -15.50 -16.59
CA ALA A 8 7.92 -15.15 -15.52
C ALA A 8 7.52 -13.66 -15.50
N LEU A 9 8.21 -12.81 -16.28
CA LEU A 9 7.99 -11.36 -16.25
C LEU A 9 6.77 -10.95 -17.08
N ALA A 10 6.64 -11.50 -18.29
CA ALA A 10 5.51 -11.19 -19.18
C ALA A 10 4.14 -11.52 -18.55
N PRO A 11 3.84 -12.75 -18.07
CA PRO A 11 2.54 -13.04 -17.46
C PRO A 11 2.29 -12.21 -16.20
N ARG A 12 3.35 -11.83 -15.48
CA ARG A 12 3.27 -10.96 -14.30
C ARG A 12 2.82 -9.53 -14.63
N LEU A 13 3.42 -8.94 -15.67
CA LEU A 13 3.07 -7.60 -16.11
C LEU A 13 1.64 -7.55 -16.66
N VAL A 14 1.26 -8.56 -17.45
CA VAL A 14 -0.10 -8.66 -17.99
C VAL A 14 -1.11 -8.86 -16.85
N LEU A 15 -0.81 -9.72 -15.86
CA LEU A 15 -1.66 -9.90 -14.68
C LEU A 15 -1.81 -8.61 -13.86
N ALA A 16 -0.71 -7.89 -13.64
CA ALA A 16 -0.77 -6.60 -12.95
C ALA A 16 -1.62 -5.57 -13.72
N ALA A 17 -1.49 -5.54 -15.05
CA ALA A 17 -2.27 -4.65 -15.90
C ALA A 17 -3.77 -4.98 -15.88
N THR A 18 -4.16 -6.26 -15.95
CA THR A 18 -5.58 -6.66 -15.90
C THR A 18 -6.21 -6.36 -14.54
N LEU A 19 -5.48 -6.57 -13.43
CA LEU A 19 -5.96 -6.16 -12.10
C LEU A 19 -6.08 -4.64 -11.97
N ALA A 20 -5.09 -3.89 -12.47
CA ALA A 20 -5.15 -2.43 -12.44
C ALA A 20 -6.32 -1.89 -13.27
N ALA A 21 -6.61 -2.51 -14.42
CA ALA A 21 -7.78 -2.18 -15.24
C ALA A 21 -9.08 -2.47 -14.49
N SER A 22 -9.23 -3.64 -13.86
CA SER A 22 -10.39 -3.97 -13.02
C SER A 22 -10.56 -2.94 -11.89
N GLY A 23 -9.49 -2.61 -11.17
CA GLY A 23 -9.54 -1.61 -10.10
C GLY A 23 -9.91 -0.21 -10.59
N TYR A 24 -9.42 0.20 -11.76
CA TYR A 24 -9.79 1.47 -12.39
C TYR A 24 -11.28 1.52 -12.75
N ILE A 25 -11.82 0.45 -13.35
CA ILE A 25 -13.24 0.36 -13.72
C ILE A 25 -14.13 0.45 -12.48
N HIS A 26 -13.80 -0.28 -11.41
CA HIS A 26 -14.56 -0.22 -10.15
C HIS A 26 -14.45 1.13 -9.44
N ALA A 27 -13.28 1.78 -9.48
CA ALA A 27 -13.12 3.14 -8.97
C ALA A 27 -13.95 4.15 -9.76
N GLN A 28 -14.01 4.01 -11.09
CA GLN A 28 -14.87 4.83 -11.94
C GLN A 28 -16.34 4.64 -11.60
N LEU A 29 -16.81 3.39 -11.49
CA LEU A 29 -18.19 3.09 -11.11
C LEU A 29 -18.55 3.63 -9.72
N TYR A 30 -17.62 3.51 -8.76
CA TYR A 30 -17.74 4.11 -7.43
C TYR A 30 -18.00 5.62 -7.51
N ILE A 31 -17.15 6.36 -8.23
CA ILE A 31 -17.25 7.82 -8.37
C ILE A 31 -18.52 8.23 -9.12
N ASN A 32 -18.89 7.48 -10.15
CA ASN A 32 -19.98 7.81 -11.08
C ASN A 32 -21.38 7.36 -10.60
N GLY A 33 -21.52 6.97 -9.34
CA GLY A 33 -22.84 6.79 -8.71
C GLY A 33 -22.88 5.73 -7.62
N TYR A 34 -22.03 4.69 -7.71
CA TYR A 34 -22.11 3.55 -6.80
C TYR A 34 -21.75 3.92 -5.35
N ARG A 35 -21.00 5.01 -5.12
CA ARG A 35 -20.69 5.53 -3.78
C ARG A 35 -21.91 5.84 -2.91
N PHE A 36 -23.08 6.05 -3.52
CA PHE A 36 -24.33 6.36 -2.80
C PHE A 36 -25.16 5.11 -2.49
N VAL A 37 -24.78 3.94 -3.00
CA VAL A 37 -25.48 2.69 -2.73
C VAL A 37 -24.92 2.09 -1.44
N HIS A 38 -25.76 2.00 -0.41
CA HIS A 38 -25.37 1.48 0.91
C HIS A 38 -24.78 0.05 0.77
N ILE A 39 -23.67 -0.22 1.47
CA ILE A 39 -22.85 -1.44 1.36
C ILE A 39 -22.14 -1.60 0.01
N ILE A 40 -22.85 -1.53 -1.12
CA ILE A 40 -22.30 -1.74 -2.46
C ILE A 40 -21.19 -0.74 -2.78
N GLY A 41 -21.38 0.55 -2.47
CA GLY A 41 -20.36 1.57 -2.66
C GLY A 41 -19.06 1.23 -1.93
N SER A 42 -19.15 0.78 -0.67
CA SER A 42 -17.98 0.37 0.11
C SER A 42 -17.31 -0.88 -0.48
N LEU A 43 -18.08 -1.83 -1.02
CA LEU A 43 -17.53 -3.01 -1.69
C LEU A 43 -16.82 -2.66 -3.01
N PHE A 44 -17.34 -1.71 -3.79
CA PHE A 44 -16.66 -1.20 -4.99
C PHE A 44 -15.34 -0.51 -4.65
N LEU A 45 -15.32 0.30 -3.60
CA LEU A 45 -14.09 0.95 -3.12
C LEU A 45 -13.08 -0.07 -2.58
N LEU A 46 -13.55 -1.09 -1.85
CA LEU A 46 -12.71 -2.18 -1.34
C LEU A 46 -12.13 -3.01 -2.49
N GLN A 47 -12.95 -3.38 -3.48
CA GLN A 47 -12.49 -4.08 -4.67
C GLN A 47 -11.41 -3.26 -5.39
N ALA A 48 -11.69 -1.99 -5.68
CA ALA A 48 -10.76 -1.13 -6.41
C ALA A 48 -9.42 -0.97 -5.68
N SER A 49 -9.47 -0.66 -4.38
CA SER A 49 -8.26 -0.47 -3.56
C SER A 49 -7.45 -1.75 -3.42
N THR A 50 -8.10 -2.91 -3.23
CA THR A 50 -7.42 -4.20 -3.15
C THR A 50 -6.84 -4.63 -4.50
N ALA A 51 -7.54 -4.42 -5.61
CA ALA A 51 -7.05 -4.68 -6.96
C ALA A 51 -5.81 -3.84 -7.28
N PHE A 52 -5.82 -2.53 -7.00
CA PHE A 52 -4.64 -1.67 -7.17
C PHE A 52 -3.48 -2.06 -6.27
N ALA A 53 -3.75 -2.39 -5.00
CA ALA A 53 -2.70 -2.82 -4.08
C ALA A 53 -2.04 -4.12 -4.57
N VAL A 54 -2.82 -5.12 -4.98
CA VAL A 54 -2.30 -6.39 -5.50
C VAL A 54 -1.57 -6.17 -6.82
N ALA A 55 -2.10 -5.36 -7.74
CA ALA A 55 -1.43 -5.01 -8.99
C ALA A 55 -0.05 -4.38 -8.77
N ALA A 56 0.06 -3.39 -7.88
CA ALA A 56 1.32 -2.74 -7.55
C ALA A 56 2.32 -3.72 -6.91
N LEU A 57 1.85 -4.62 -6.03
CA LEU A 57 2.70 -5.64 -5.42
C LEU A 57 3.17 -6.69 -6.45
N LEU A 58 2.33 -7.04 -7.43
CA LEU A 58 2.68 -7.96 -8.51
C LEU A 58 3.80 -7.42 -9.41
N LEU A 59 3.93 -6.09 -9.57
CA LEU A 59 5.07 -5.49 -10.27
C LEU A 59 6.40 -5.79 -9.59
N LEU A 60 6.39 -5.96 -8.25
CA LEU A 60 7.58 -6.27 -7.46
C LEU A 60 7.88 -7.77 -7.50
N ALA A 61 6.89 -8.60 -7.19
CA ALA A 61 7.02 -10.06 -7.17
C ALA A 61 5.65 -10.73 -7.28
N ALA A 62 5.60 -11.98 -7.76
CA ALA A 62 4.38 -12.77 -7.83
C ALA A 62 4.46 -14.08 -7.02
N PRO A 63 4.70 -14.01 -5.69
CA PRO A 63 4.63 -15.18 -4.82
C PRO A 63 3.19 -15.73 -4.75
N PRO A 64 3.00 -17.01 -4.38
CA PRO A 64 1.69 -17.65 -4.34
C PRO A 64 0.58 -16.86 -3.62
N PRO A 65 0.82 -16.19 -2.47
CA PRO A 65 -0.22 -15.42 -1.80
C PRO A 65 -0.78 -14.26 -2.63
N LEU A 66 0.04 -13.58 -3.44
CA LEU A 66 -0.44 -12.49 -4.30
C LEU A 66 -1.24 -13.02 -5.48
N ARG A 67 -0.88 -14.20 -5.99
CA ARG A 67 -1.66 -14.87 -7.04
C ARG A 67 -3.00 -15.36 -6.51
N ILE A 68 -3.02 -15.92 -5.29
CA ILE A 68 -4.26 -16.31 -4.60
C ILE A 68 -5.15 -15.09 -4.37
N ALA A 69 -4.59 -13.97 -3.87
CA ALA A 69 -5.35 -12.74 -3.69
C ALA A 69 -5.95 -12.22 -5.00
N ALA A 70 -5.16 -12.23 -6.10
CA ALA A 70 -5.65 -11.88 -7.44
C ALA A 70 -6.80 -12.81 -7.90
N THR A 71 -6.66 -14.13 -7.70
CA THR A 71 -7.73 -15.11 -7.97
C THR A 71 -8.98 -14.79 -7.15
N THR A 72 -8.83 -14.57 -5.84
CA THR A 72 -9.96 -14.28 -4.94
C THR A 72 -10.69 -12.99 -5.35
N ILE A 73 -9.96 -11.91 -5.66
CA ILE A 73 -10.56 -10.66 -6.12
C ILE A 73 -11.38 -10.90 -7.39
N ALA A 74 -10.81 -11.57 -8.40
CA ALA A 74 -11.51 -11.83 -9.66
C ALA A 74 -12.74 -12.73 -9.47
N ILE A 75 -12.63 -13.82 -8.69
CA ILE A 75 -13.77 -14.72 -8.40
C ILE A 75 -14.87 -13.99 -7.64
N CYS A 76 -14.53 -13.24 -6.58
CA CYS A 76 -15.53 -12.50 -5.81
C CYS A 76 -16.20 -11.42 -6.64
N THR A 77 -15.45 -10.75 -7.52
CA THR A 77 -15.99 -9.72 -8.42
C THR A 77 -16.96 -10.34 -9.44
N LEU A 78 -16.59 -11.45 -10.08
CA LEU A 78 -17.47 -12.17 -11.00
C LEU A 78 -18.70 -12.75 -10.29
N ALA A 79 -18.55 -13.27 -9.08
CA ALA A 79 -19.67 -13.76 -8.29
C ALA A 79 -20.63 -12.63 -7.91
N ALA A 80 -20.12 -11.47 -7.51
CA ALA A 80 -20.93 -10.29 -7.24
C ALA A 80 -21.61 -9.75 -8.50
N PHE A 81 -20.93 -9.80 -9.65
CA PHE A 81 -21.51 -9.47 -10.95
C PHE A 81 -22.68 -10.40 -11.28
N VAL A 82 -22.51 -11.72 -11.17
CA VAL A 82 -23.60 -12.69 -11.42
C VAL A 82 -24.75 -12.50 -10.42
N ALA A 83 -24.45 -12.35 -9.13
CA ALA A 83 -25.46 -12.18 -8.08
C ALA A 83 -26.33 -10.94 -8.32
N SER A 84 -25.71 -9.80 -8.64
CA SER A 84 -26.44 -8.55 -8.93
C SER A 84 -27.33 -8.63 -10.18
N ARG A 85 -27.08 -9.54 -11.14
CA ARG A 85 -27.93 -9.75 -12.33
C ARG A 85 -28.98 -10.84 -12.17
N THR A 86 -28.98 -11.56 -11.05
CA THR A 86 -29.86 -12.73 -10.86
C THR A 86 -30.74 -12.56 -9.62
N THR A 87 -30.16 -12.70 -8.44
CA THR A 87 -30.88 -12.62 -7.16
C THR A 87 -30.82 -11.24 -6.52
N GLY A 88 -29.98 -10.35 -7.05
CA GLY A 88 -29.56 -9.13 -6.38
C GLY A 88 -28.51 -9.39 -5.30
N LEU A 89 -27.87 -8.32 -4.83
CA LEU A 89 -26.84 -8.32 -3.80
C LEU A 89 -27.15 -7.20 -2.80
N PHE A 90 -27.45 -7.53 -1.54
CA PHE A 90 -27.85 -6.54 -0.51
C PHE A 90 -29.00 -5.59 -0.93
N GLY A 91 -29.96 -6.09 -1.71
CA GLY A 91 -31.08 -5.29 -2.23
C GLY A 91 -30.75 -4.45 -3.47
N PHE A 92 -29.54 -4.55 -4.01
CA PHE A 92 -29.11 -3.92 -5.25
C PHE A 92 -29.15 -4.91 -6.42
N SER A 93 -29.71 -4.49 -7.56
CA SER A 93 -29.83 -5.32 -8.77
C SER A 93 -29.44 -4.50 -10.00
N GLU A 94 -28.84 -5.18 -10.98
CA GLU A 94 -28.38 -4.62 -12.24
C GLU A 94 -28.91 -5.46 -13.42
N ASN A 95 -29.03 -4.84 -14.60
CA ASN A 95 -29.60 -5.50 -15.78
C ASN A 95 -28.60 -5.57 -16.93
N GLY A 96 -28.39 -6.78 -17.46
CA GLY A 96 -27.52 -7.03 -18.60
C GLY A 96 -26.09 -6.49 -18.40
N LEU A 97 -25.60 -5.77 -19.40
CA LEU A 97 -24.28 -5.11 -19.40
C LEU A 97 -24.36 -3.61 -19.04
N GLN A 98 -25.42 -3.18 -18.36
CA GLN A 98 -25.46 -1.85 -17.77
C GLN A 98 -24.76 -1.86 -16.41
N PRO A 99 -24.03 -0.79 -16.04
CA PRO A 99 -23.70 0.38 -16.87
C PRO A 99 -22.70 0.05 -17.99
N ALA A 100 -23.00 0.50 -19.21
CA ALA A 100 -22.18 0.24 -20.40
C ALA A 100 -21.22 1.42 -20.69
N PRO A 101 -19.96 1.17 -21.09
CA PRO A 101 -19.33 -0.15 -21.33
C PRO A 101 -18.67 -0.77 -20.10
N GLN A 102 -18.76 -0.15 -18.92
CA GLN A 102 -17.96 -0.49 -17.74
C GLN A 102 -18.20 -1.93 -17.26
N ALA A 103 -19.45 -2.39 -17.23
CA ALA A 103 -19.82 -3.74 -16.84
C ALA A 103 -19.17 -4.81 -17.75
N LEU A 104 -19.15 -4.58 -19.06
CA LEU A 104 -18.49 -5.46 -20.03
C LEU A 104 -16.97 -5.43 -19.87
N LEU A 105 -16.38 -4.24 -19.72
CA LEU A 105 -14.94 -4.09 -19.53
C LEU A 105 -14.46 -4.75 -18.24
N SER A 106 -15.25 -4.66 -17.17
CA SER A 106 -15.03 -5.37 -15.92
C SER A 106 -14.97 -6.87 -16.19
N LEU A 107 -16.07 -7.44 -16.73
CA LEU A 107 -16.18 -8.87 -17.02
C LEU A 107 -15.00 -9.41 -17.83
N ILE A 108 -14.52 -8.64 -18.82
CA ILE A 108 -13.33 -8.97 -19.62
C ILE A 108 -12.07 -8.93 -18.74
N ALA A 109 -11.84 -7.87 -17.97
CA ALA A 109 -10.66 -7.72 -17.11
C ALA A 109 -10.57 -8.81 -16.04
N GLU A 110 -11.68 -9.17 -15.40
CA GLU A 110 -11.74 -10.25 -14.41
C GLU A 110 -11.51 -11.62 -15.05
N THR A 111 -12.14 -11.90 -16.19
CA THR A 111 -11.96 -13.17 -16.91
C THR A 111 -10.52 -13.33 -17.38
N LEU A 112 -9.92 -12.28 -17.96
CA LEU A 112 -8.52 -12.29 -18.39
C LEU A 112 -7.57 -12.55 -17.21
N THR A 113 -7.83 -11.93 -16.06
CA THR A 113 -7.05 -12.15 -14.83
C THR A 113 -7.00 -13.64 -14.45
N LEU A 114 -8.16 -14.32 -14.47
CA LEU A 114 -8.23 -15.75 -14.17
C LEU A 114 -7.55 -16.60 -15.24
N LEU A 115 -7.75 -16.30 -16.52
CA LEU A 115 -7.11 -17.03 -17.63
C LEU A 115 -5.59 -16.96 -17.55
N ILE A 116 -5.02 -15.77 -17.26
CA ILE A 116 -3.57 -15.59 -17.08
C ILE A 116 -3.07 -16.42 -15.90
N LEU A 117 -3.78 -16.43 -14.77
CA LEU A 117 -3.40 -17.20 -13.58
C LEU A 117 -3.42 -18.71 -13.83
N VAL A 118 -4.44 -19.21 -14.53
CA VAL A 118 -4.56 -20.62 -14.91
C VAL A 118 -3.47 -21.02 -15.90
N ALA A 119 -3.26 -20.23 -16.96
CA ALA A 119 -2.22 -20.49 -17.95
C ALA A 119 -0.83 -20.49 -17.30
N TRP A 120 -0.56 -19.50 -16.43
CA TRP A 120 0.70 -19.44 -15.69
C TRP A 120 0.88 -20.68 -14.80
N LYS A 121 -0.14 -21.10 -14.06
CA LYS A 121 -0.05 -22.32 -13.24
C LYS A 121 0.19 -23.58 -14.08
N ALA A 122 -0.46 -23.69 -15.25
CA ALA A 122 -0.27 -24.81 -16.17
C ALA A 122 1.18 -24.89 -16.68
N THR A 123 1.80 -23.76 -17.01
CA THR A 123 3.23 -23.73 -17.41
C THR A 123 4.17 -24.17 -16.29
N GLU A 124 3.89 -23.80 -15.04
CA GLU A 124 4.68 -24.25 -13.89
C GLU A 124 4.57 -25.76 -13.66
N VAL A 125 3.37 -26.33 -13.81
CA VAL A 125 3.12 -27.77 -13.68
C VAL A 125 3.76 -28.55 -14.83
N ALA A 126 3.68 -28.06 -16.06
CA ALA A 126 4.32 -28.68 -17.22
C ALA A 126 5.85 -28.69 -17.08
N ALA A 127 6.45 -27.58 -16.62
CA ALA A 127 7.88 -27.49 -16.34
C ALA A 127 8.32 -28.49 -15.26
N ALA A 128 7.55 -28.62 -14.17
CA ALA A 128 7.84 -29.56 -13.09
C ALA A 128 7.78 -31.04 -13.54
N LYS A 129 6.87 -31.37 -14.47
CA LYS A 129 6.76 -32.73 -15.04
C LYS A 129 7.88 -33.06 -16.04
N SER A 130 8.46 -32.05 -16.70
CA SER A 130 9.44 -32.25 -17.78
C SER A 130 10.86 -32.64 -17.33
N GLY A 131 11.19 -32.56 -16.04
CA GLY A 131 12.39 -33.20 -15.47
C GLY A 131 13.76 -32.81 -16.09
N VAL A 132 13.88 -31.71 -16.84
CA VAL A 132 15.16 -31.33 -17.46
C VAL A 132 16.10 -30.73 -16.41
N GLY A 133 17.17 -31.46 -16.13
CA GLY A 133 18.11 -31.30 -15.03
C GLY A 133 18.79 -29.94 -14.92
N VAL A 134 19.10 -29.57 -13.67
CA VAL A 134 19.98 -28.44 -13.33
C VAL A 134 21.28 -29.01 -12.79
N ALA A 135 22.04 -29.65 -13.68
CA ALA A 135 23.47 -29.78 -13.52
C ALA A 135 24.11 -28.94 -14.63
N GLU A 136 25.09 -28.12 -14.25
CA GLU A 136 26.11 -27.55 -15.14
C GLU A 136 25.78 -26.24 -15.89
N TYR A 137 26.09 -25.11 -15.25
CA TYR A 137 26.77 -23.99 -15.91
C TYR A 137 27.67 -23.25 -14.89
N VAL A 138 28.79 -23.89 -14.58
CA VAL A 138 30.13 -23.28 -14.68
C VAL A 138 30.31 -21.90 -14.03
N THR A 139 30.96 -21.95 -12.87
CA THR A 139 32.06 -21.07 -12.47
C THR A 139 32.73 -20.34 -13.64
N GLY A 140 32.55 -19.03 -13.75
CA GLY A 140 33.29 -18.23 -14.73
C GLY A 140 32.72 -16.82 -14.89
N LEU A 141 33.26 -15.89 -14.10
CA LEU A 141 33.56 -14.49 -14.43
C LEU A 141 33.61 -13.67 -13.13
N ALA A 142 34.84 -13.44 -12.66
CA ALA A 142 35.13 -12.42 -11.68
C ALA A 142 34.88 -11.03 -12.30
N HIS A 143 33.77 -10.38 -11.92
CA HIS A 143 33.72 -9.05 -11.29
C HIS A 143 32.28 -8.51 -11.21
N PRO A 144 31.66 -8.41 -10.01
CA PRO A 144 30.45 -7.61 -9.81
C PRO A 144 30.56 -6.71 -8.57
N ALA A 145 31.72 -6.09 -8.33
CA ALA A 145 31.90 -5.22 -7.15
C ALA A 145 31.40 -3.79 -7.42
N GLU A 146 31.71 -3.20 -8.58
CA GLU A 146 31.35 -1.81 -8.89
C GLU A 146 29.87 -1.63 -9.23
N HIS A 147 29.30 -2.46 -10.11
CA HIS A 147 27.86 -2.42 -10.42
C HIS A 147 27.00 -2.66 -9.17
N ARG A 148 27.44 -3.54 -8.27
CA ARG A 148 26.73 -3.86 -7.03
C ARG A 148 26.80 -2.72 -6.01
N ARG A 149 27.95 -2.02 -5.91
CA ARG A 149 28.07 -0.78 -5.13
C ARG A 149 27.18 0.33 -5.68
N LEU A 150 27.09 0.49 -7.01
CA LEU A 150 26.20 1.47 -7.63
C LEU A 150 24.73 1.21 -7.28
N TYR A 151 24.27 -0.04 -7.36
CA TYR A 151 22.91 -0.40 -6.93
C TYR A 151 22.69 -0.17 -5.43
N ASP A 152 23.64 -0.55 -4.57
CA ASP A 152 23.54 -0.33 -3.12
C ASP A 152 23.46 1.18 -2.78
N VAL A 153 24.24 2.02 -3.47
CA VAL A 153 24.19 3.49 -3.36
C VAL A 153 22.85 4.03 -3.88
N LEU A 154 22.36 3.57 -5.04
CA LEU A 154 21.06 3.98 -5.58
C LEU A 154 19.90 3.64 -4.62
N TRP A 155 19.94 2.47 -3.98
CA TRP A 155 18.97 2.10 -2.95
C TRP A 155 19.05 3.01 -1.72
N LEU A 156 20.26 3.35 -1.27
CA LEU A 156 20.47 4.27 -0.13
C LEU A 156 20.01 5.70 -0.42
N LEU A 157 20.07 6.15 -1.68
CA LEU A 157 19.61 7.48 -2.08
C LEU A 157 18.08 7.58 -2.21
N LEU A 158 17.37 6.48 -2.42
CA LEU A 158 15.93 6.48 -2.66
C LEU A 158 15.10 7.09 -1.49
N PRO A 159 15.35 6.76 -0.20
CA PRO A 159 14.70 7.43 0.93
C PRO A 159 14.90 8.96 0.90
N VAL A 160 16.13 9.40 0.62
CA VAL A 160 16.48 10.83 0.57
C VAL A 160 15.76 11.51 -0.58
N ALA A 161 15.74 10.88 -1.76
CA ALA A 161 15.03 11.38 -2.93
C ALA A 161 13.52 11.53 -2.66
N VAL A 162 12.91 10.62 -1.88
CA VAL A 162 11.49 10.72 -1.49
C VAL A 162 11.26 11.90 -0.55
N VAL A 163 12.11 12.09 0.47
CA VAL A 163 11.99 13.25 1.38
C VAL A 163 12.12 14.55 0.61
N VAL A 164 13.18 14.68 -0.20
CA VAL A 164 13.47 15.89 -0.99
C VAL A 164 12.38 16.14 -2.02
N GLY A 165 11.89 15.08 -2.69
CA GLY A 165 10.83 15.18 -3.70
C GLY A 165 9.50 15.65 -3.10
N LEU A 166 9.09 15.09 -1.96
CA LEU A 166 7.88 15.53 -1.24
C LEU A 166 8.04 16.95 -0.71
N PHE A 167 9.20 17.29 -0.15
CA PHE A 167 9.50 18.64 0.31
C PHE A 167 9.42 19.65 -0.84
N TRP A 168 10.09 19.37 -1.95
CA TRP A 168 10.09 20.20 -3.15
C TRP A 168 8.69 20.38 -3.71
N PHE A 169 7.95 19.28 -3.89
CA PHE A 169 6.57 19.32 -4.35
C PHE A 169 5.70 20.18 -3.41
N GLY A 170 5.78 19.97 -2.10
CA GLY A 170 4.99 20.72 -1.13
C GLY A 170 5.36 22.21 -1.04
N ARG A 171 6.59 22.59 -1.39
CA ARG A 171 7.02 23.99 -1.50
C ARG A 171 6.59 24.65 -2.80
N ALA A 172 6.59 23.91 -3.90
CA ALA A 172 6.26 24.41 -5.23
C ALA A 172 4.76 24.41 -5.52
N HIS A 173 4.00 23.53 -4.87
CA HIS A 173 2.55 23.42 -5.04
C HIS A 173 1.83 24.59 -4.39
N THR A 174 0.90 25.21 -5.14
CA THR A 174 0.00 26.25 -4.61
C THR A 174 -1.07 25.61 -3.73
N PRO A 175 -1.11 25.89 -2.41
CA PRO A 175 -2.07 25.27 -1.50
C PRO A 175 -3.52 25.53 -1.89
N ASN A 176 -4.35 24.49 -1.88
CA ASN A 176 -5.79 24.60 -2.14
C ASN A 176 -6.62 24.13 -0.93
N TYR A 177 -7.01 25.08 -0.08
CA TYR A 177 -7.78 24.84 1.15
C TYR A 177 -9.19 24.23 0.91
N GLU A 178 -9.69 24.25 -0.33
CA GLU A 178 -10.97 23.62 -0.73
C GLU A 178 -10.84 22.13 -1.08
N THR A 179 -9.62 21.58 -1.04
CA THR A 179 -9.38 20.15 -1.29
C THR A 179 -10.20 19.31 -0.32
N SER A 180 -11.04 18.41 -0.83
CA SER A 180 -11.86 17.56 0.03
C SER A 180 -11.08 16.33 0.54
N LEU A 181 -11.48 15.84 1.72
CA LEU A 181 -11.05 14.56 2.29
C LEU A 181 -12.29 13.68 2.47
N PHE A 182 -12.43 12.65 1.64
CA PHE A 182 -13.63 11.79 1.58
C PHE A 182 -14.94 12.57 1.40
N GLY A 183 -14.92 13.63 0.60
CA GLY A 183 -16.08 14.48 0.34
C GLY A 183 -16.29 15.62 1.34
N ASN A 184 -15.65 15.56 2.52
CA ASN A 184 -15.70 16.64 3.51
C ASN A 184 -14.73 17.77 3.13
N ARG A 185 -15.07 19.01 3.50
CA ARG A 185 -14.26 20.22 3.26
C ARG A 185 -14.13 21.05 4.54
N GLY A 186 -13.23 22.04 4.53
CA GLY A 186 -13.08 22.99 5.63
C GLY A 186 -12.88 22.31 6.99
N SER A 187 -13.67 22.72 7.98
CA SER A 187 -13.64 22.18 9.35
C SER A 187 -13.93 20.68 9.42
N ASP A 188 -14.85 20.18 8.60
CA ASP A 188 -15.24 18.77 8.63
C ASP A 188 -14.12 17.87 8.09
N ALA A 189 -13.40 18.35 7.06
CA ALA A 189 -12.19 17.70 6.58
C ALA A 189 -11.09 17.69 7.65
N GLN A 190 -10.93 18.79 8.40
CA GLN A 190 -9.93 18.89 9.46
C GLN A 190 -10.26 17.99 10.65
N LEU A 191 -11.53 17.90 11.05
CA LEU A 191 -11.99 16.98 12.09
C LEU A 191 -11.75 15.52 11.67
N LEU A 192 -12.16 15.15 10.46
CA LEU A 192 -11.93 13.80 9.94
C LEU A 192 -10.43 13.49 9.88
N LYS A 193 -9.60 14.43 9.41
CA LYS A 193 -8.14 14.29 9.39
C LYS A 193 -7.58 14.07 10.79
N ALA A 194 -8.06 14.80 11.79
CA ALA A 194 -7.64 14.62 13.18
C ALA A 194 -8.04 13.25 13.73
N GLN A 195 -9.27 12.79 13.46
CA GLN A 195 -9.74 11.44 13.84
C GLN A 195 -8.90 10.33 13.19
N MET A 196 -8.65 10.43 11.88
CA MET A 196 -7.82 9.46 11.16
C MET A 196 -6.36 9.49 11.65
N GLY A 197 -5.82 10.67 11.97
CA GLY A 197 -4.49 10.82 12.56
C GLY A 197 -4.39 10.19 13.96
N SER A 198 -5.43 10.31 14.79
CA SER A 198 -5.51 9.62 16.09
C SER A 198 -5.64 8.11 15.94
N ALA A 199 -6.39 7.63 14.95
CA ALA A 199 -6.43 6.21 14.61
C ALA A 199 -5.04 5.71 14.16
N LEU A 200 -4.33 6.48 13.34
CA LEU A 200 -2.96 6.17 12.91
C LEU A 200 -1.98 6.08 14.10
N MET A 201 -2.09 6.99 15.07
CA MET A 201 -1.33 6.90 16.33
C MET A 201 -1.66 5.62 17.11
N GLY A 202 -2.94 5.28 17.28
CA GLY A 202 -3.36 4.04 17.94
C GLY A 202 -2.76 2.80 17.28
N LEU A 203 -2.79 2.74 15.94
CA LEU A 203 -2.14 1.66 15.18
C LEU A 203 -0.62 1.64 15.37
N ALA A 204 0.04 2.79 15.46
CA ALA A 204 1.48 2.89 15.72
C ALA A 204 1.86 2.38 17.12
N LEU A 205 1.05 2.66 18.15
CA LEU A 205 1.24 2.12 19.50
C LEU A 205 1.07 0.60 19.53
N ILE A 206 0.07 0.06 18.82
CA ILE A 206 -0.10 -1.38 18.65
C ILE A 206 1.11 -1.99 17.91
N GLN A 207 1.60 -1.33 16.85
CA GLN A 207 2.83 -1.75 16.15
C GLN A 207 4.03 -1.83 17.08
N LEU A 208 4.22 -0.82 17.94
CA LEU A 208 5.30 -0.78 18.93
C LEU A 208 5.17 -1.92 19.95
N PHE A 209 3.97 -2.14 20.50
CA PHE A 209 3.71 -3.24 21.42
C PHE A 209 4.03 -4.61 20.79
N LEU A 210 3.52 -4.87 19.58
CA LEU A 210 3.77 -6.13 18.88
C LEU A 210 5.26 -6.30 18.54
N ALA A 211 5.96 -5.21 18.21
CA ALA A 211 7.41 -5.25 17.99
C ALA A 211 8.16 -5.60 19.28
N LEU A 212 7.85 -4.95 20.40
CA LEU A 212 8.46 -5.27 21.71
C LEU A 212 8.22 -6.73 22.09
N TRP A 213 7.04 -7.27 21.80
CA TRP A 213 6.73 -8.68 22.00
C TRP A 213 7.59 -9.60 21.11
N ILE A 214 7.66 -9.31 19.81
CA ILE A 214 8.47 -10.08 18.84
C ILE A 214 9.95 -10.09 19.24
N TYR A 215 10.47 -8.97 19.74
CA TYR A 215 11.86 -8.84 20.18
C TYR A 215 12.10 -9.28 21.63
N GLY A 216 11.11 -9.90 22.30
CA GLY A 216 11.27 -10.46 23.65
C GLY A 216 11.49 -9.42 24.76
N ARG A 217 11.06 -8.18 24.55
CA ARG A 217 11.20 -7.06 25.51
C ARG A 217 10.04 -6.95 26.51
N LEU A 218 9.10 -7.90 26.47
CA LEU A 218 7.95 -7.97 27.38
C LEU A 218 8.12 -9.18 28.32
N PRO A 219 8.76 -9.01 29.50
CA PRO A 219 9.13 -10.13 30.37
C PRO A 219 7.93 -10.89 30.94
N ALA A 220 6.75 -10.26 30.99
CA ALA A 220 5.51 -10.89 31.46
C ALA A 220 4.82 -11.79 30.41
N LEU A 221 5.26 -11.75 29.15
CA LEU A 221 4.62 -12.50 28.06
C LEU A 221 5.51 -13.65 27.59
N ARG A 222 4.88 -14.75 27.17
CA ARG A 222 5.56 -15.85 26.48
C ARG A 222 6.13 -15.37 25.14
N ALA A 223 7.05 -16.14 24.57
CA ALA A 223 7.59 -15.89 23.22
C ALA A 223 6.46 -15.67 22.20
N ALA A 224 6.63 -14.67 21.32
CA ALA A 224 5.60 -14.29 20.36
C ALA A 224 5.28 -15.44 19.38
N PRO A 225 4.03 -15.90 19.28
CA PRO A 225 3.67 -16.93 18.30
C PRO A 225 3.72 -16.35 16.89
N HIS A 226 3.87 -17.23 15.88
CA HIS A 226 4.00 -16.82 14.47
C HIS A 226 2.87 -15.88 13.98
N ARG A 227 1.65 -16.02 14.53
CA ARG A 227 0.51 -15.14 14.23
C ARG A 227 0.82 -13.66 14.54
N VAL A 228 1.56 -13.36 15.62
CA VAL A 228 1.95 -12.00 16.00
C VAL A 228 2.79 -11.32 14.92
N HIS A 229 3.69 -12.05 14.26
CA HIS A 229 4.47 -11.50 13.15
C HIS A 229 3.60 -11.11 11.95
N THR A 230 2.59 -11.94 11.63
CA THR A 230 1.63 -11.64 10.56
C THR A 230 0.74 -10.47 10.94
N THR A 231 0.21 -10.44 12.17
CA THR A 231 -0.58 -9.33 12.69
C THR A 231 0.22 -8.02 12.68
N HIS A 232 1.49 -8.05 13.10
CA HIS A 232 2.38 -6.89 13.03
C HIS A 232 2.51 -6.38 11.59
N ARG A 233 2.73 -7.25 10.61
CA ARG A 233 2.81 -6.83 9.19
C ARG A 233 1.49 -6.27 8.65
N LEU A 234 0.36 -6.90 8.97
CA LEU A 234 -0.96 -6.46 8.51
C LEU A 234 -1.35 -5.10 9.10
N ILE A 235 -1.20 -4.92 10.41
CA ILE A 235 -1.47 -3.64 11.07
C ILE A 235 -0.53 -2.55 10.53
N GLY A 236 0.74 -2.88 10.27
CA GLY A 236 1.68 -1.93 9.66
C GLY A 236 1.29 -1.51 8.24
N LEU A 237 0.76 -2.46 7.44
CA LEU A 237 0.20 -2.16 6.13
C LEU A 237 -1.05 -1.29 6.23
N THR A 238 -1.98 -1.61 7.14
CA THR A 238 -3.18 -0.81 7.39
C THR A 238 -2.83 0.62 7.80
N ALA A 239 -1.86 0.78 8.71
CA ALA A 239 -1.37 2.09 9.13
C ALA A 239 -0.79 2.88 7.94
N PHE A 240 0.02 2.24 7.10
CA PHE A 240 0.56 2.87 5.89
C PHE A 240 -0.57 3.29 4.93
N LEU A 241 -1.51 2.41 4.61
CA LEU A 241 -2.63 2.70 3.71
C LEU A 241 -3.53 3.82 4.26
N LEU A 242 -3.79 3.84 5.57
CA LEU A 242 -4.54 4.91 6.24
C LEU A 242 -3.83 6.26 6.13
N SER A 243 -2.50 6.28 6.16
CA SER A 243 -1.70 7.50 6.05
C SER A 243 -1.75 8.16 4.68
N LEU A 244 -1.93 7.39 3.59
CA LEU A 244 -1.88 7.89 2.22
C LEU A 244 -2.93 8.96 1.89
N PRO A 245 -4.25 8.75 2.15
CA PRO A 245 -5.24 9.78 1.91
C PRO A 245 -5.04 11.02 2.79
N ILE A 246 -4.58 10.84 4.04
CA ILE A 246 -4.22 11.96 4.92
C ILE A 246 -3.10 12.77 4.27
N ALA A 247 -1.99 12.13 3.89
CA ALA A 247 -0.83 12.81 3.34
C ALA A 247 -1.11 13.50 2.01
N ARG A 248 -1.87 12.86 1.11
CA ARG A 248 -2.33 13.48 -0.13
C ARG A 248 -3.10 14.76 0.17
N HIS A 249 -4.10 14.69 1.05
CA HIS A 249 -4.86 15.88 1.42
C HIS A 249 -3.98 16.93 2.10
N CYS A 250 -3.05 16.54 2.98
CA CYS A 250 -2.11 17.48 3.61
C CYS A 250 -1.30 18.28 2.59
N ILE A 251 -0.65 17.56 1.67
CA ILE A 251 0.34 18.16 0.78
C ILE A 251 -0.32 19.00 -0.32
N THR A 252 -1.53 18.65 -0.76
CA THR A 252 -2.27 19.46 -1.74
C THR A 252 -3.04 20.61 -1.10
N ALA A 253 -3.62 20.40 0.09
CA ALA A 253 -4.41 21.46 0.73
C ALA A 253 -3.54 22.55 1.36
N TYR A 254 -2.39 22.17 1.94
CA TYR A 254 -1.58 23.08 2.77
C TYR A 254 -0.14 23.26 2.27
N GLY A 255 0.42 22.27 1.57
CA GLY A 255 1.83 22.27 1.16
C GLY A 255 2.81 22.13 2.33
N VAL A 256 4.05 22.58 2.12
CA VAL A 256 5.11 22.62 3.15
C VAL A 256 5.37 24.07 3.55
N GLN A 257 5.22 24.36 4.84
CA GLN A 257 5.36 25.71 5.40
C GLN A 257 6.20 25.67 6.68
N PHE A 258 6.93 26.75 6.94
CA PHE A 258 7.82 26.88 8.10
C PHE A 258 7.23 27.68 9.26
N THR A 259 6.06 28.29 9.06
CA THR A 259 5.41 29.16 10.05
C THR A 259 3.93 28.85 10.13
N PRO A 260 3.36 28.74 11.35
CA PRO A 260 4.04 28.69 12.66
C PRO A 260 4.85 27.40 12.87
N THR A 261 5.66 27.32 13.94
CA THR A 261 6.55 26.19 14.27
C THR A 261 5.85 24.83 14.21
N ARG A 262 4.61 24.76 14.70
CA ARG A 262 3.76 23.56 14.61
C ARG A 262 3.60 23.05 13.17
N VAL A 263 3.36 23.94 12.22
CA VAL A 263 3.18 23.59 10.81
C VAL A 263 4.50 23.15 10.19
N ALA A 264 5.62 23.77 10.59
CA ALA A 264 6.96 23.30 10.22
C ALA A 264 7.19 21.87 10.71
N LEU A 265 6.92 21.62 11.99
CA LEU A 265 7.07 20.29 12.59
C LEU A 265 6.21 19.25 11.84
N HIS A 266 4.93 19.55 11.60
CA HIS A 266 4.03 18.65 10.88
C HIS A 266 4.51 18.35 9.44
N SER A 267 4.81 19.39 8.66
CA SER A 267 5.11 19.24 7.24
C SER A 267 6.48 18.62 6.98
N LEU A 268 7.51 18.99 7.75
CA LEU A 268 8.85 18.39 7.66
C LEU A 268 8.84 16.94 8.14
N THR A 269 8.18 16.65 9.26
CA THR A 269 8.07 15.28 9.76
C THR A 269 7.25 14.41 8.81
N GLY A 270 6.21 14.95 8.17
CA GLY A 270 5.44 14.26 7.13
C GLY A 270 6.30 13.84 5.94
N CYS A 271 7.17 14.72 5.43
CA CYS A 271 8.11 14.38 4.37
C CYS A 271 9.09 13.29 4.82
N PHE A 272 9.66 13.46 6.02
CA PHE A 272 10.61 12.51 6.60
C PHE A 272 9.99 11.12 6.83
N LEU A 273 8.72 11.04 7.27
CA LEU A 273 8.00 9.78 7.52
C LEU A 273 8.02 8.86 6.29
N TYR A 274 7.74 9.40 5.10
CA TYR A 274 7.72 8.59 3.87
C TYR A 274 9.12 8.15 3.44
N GLY A 275 10.14 8.99 3.63
CA GLY A 275 11.54 8.57 3.45
C GLY A 275 11.93 7.44 4.40
N ALA A 276 11.62 7.59 5.70
CA ALA A 276 11.86 6.56 6.71
C ALA A 276 11.10 5.26 6.41
N PHE A 277 9.91 5.34 5.83
CA PHE A 277 9.15 4.15 5.42
C PHE A 277 9.86 3.41 4.27
N VAL A 278 10.34 4.15 3.26
CA VAL A 278 11.12 3.57 2.16
C VAL A 278 12.41 2.95 2.69
N ALA A 279 13.11 3.62 3.60
CA ALA A 279 14.29 3.07 4.27
C ALA A 279 13.96 1.74 5.00
N LYS A 280 12.86 1.70 5.77
CA LYS A 280 12.39 0.46 6.43
C LYS A 280 12.16 -0.68 5.42
N VAL A 281 11.50 -0.39 4.30
CA VAL A 281 11.23 -1.41 3.25
C VAL A 281 12.54 -1.96 2.67
N ILE A 282 13.52 -1.10 2.43
CA ILE A 282 14.85 -1.50 1.95
C ILE A 282 15.56 -2.38 2.97
N VAL A 283 15.57 -1.98 4.25
CA VAL A 283 16.19 -2.75 5.34
C VAL A 283 15.55 -4.15 5.46
N VAL A 284 14.22 -4.26 5.35
CA VAL A 284 13.51 -5.55 5.38
C VAL A 284 13.88 -6.44 4.19
N ARG A 285 14.14 -5.87 3.01
CA ARG A 285 14.44 -6.64 1.79
C ARG A 285 15.90 -7.07 1.68
N HIS A 286 16.83 -6.34 2.32
CA HIS A 286 18.26 -6.64 2.27
C HIS A 286 18.71 -7.45 3.49
N ARG A 287 19.07 -8.72 3.27
CA ARG A 287 19.59 -9.64 4.31
C ARG A 287 20.94 -9.25 4.95
N ARG A 288 21.57 -8.15 4.53
CA ARG A 288 22.93 -7.75 4.94
C ARG A 288 22.97 -6.74 6.09
N TRP A 289 21.83 -6.19 6.50
CA TRP A 289 21.78 -5.16 7.54
C TRP A 289 21.84 -5.78 8.94
N PRO A 290 22.50 -5.10 9.90
CA PRO A 290 22.61 -5.59 11.27
C PRO A 290 21.22 -5.64 11.92
N GLY A 291 21.06 -6.56 12.88
CA GLY A 291 19.75 -6.83 13.51
C GLY A 291 19.10 -5.63 14.22
N TRP A 292 19.87 -4.58 14.55
CA TRP A 292 19.36 -3.34 15.15
C TRP A 292 18.74 -2.36 14.14
N ALA A 293 19.02 -2.51 12.84
CA ALA A 293 18.55 -1.58 11.81
C ALA A 293 17.03 -1.60 11.66
N LEU A 294 16.41 -2.79 11.82
CA LEU A 294 14.96 -2.96 11.76
C LEU A 294 14.23 -2.29 12.93
N PRO A 295 14.62 -2.52 14.21
CA PRO A 295 14.09 -1.77 15.35
C PRO A 295 14.27 -0.27 15.21
N LEU A 296 15.44 0.20 14.75
CA LEU A 296 15.69 1.63 14.59
C LEU A 296 14.75 2.24 13.55
N ALA A 297 14.66 1.64 12.35
CA ALA A 297 13.76 2.12 11.31
C ALA A 297 12.27 2.07 11.74
N GLY A 298 11.88 1.03 12.48
CA GLY A 298 10.54 0.92 13.06
C GLY A 298 10.26 2.00 14.12
N GLY A 299 11.21 2.23 15.03
CA GLY A 299 11.14 3.27 16.06
C GLY A 299 11.02 4.67 15.45
N THR A 300 11.84 4.98 14.45
CA THR A 300 11.78 6.25 13.71
C THR A 300 10.39 6.52 13.12
N LEU A 301 9.72 5.51 12.57
CA LEU A 301 8.34 5.66 12.06
C LEU A 301 7.34 5.97 13.17
N VAL A 302 7.43 5.26 14.31
CA VAL A 302 6.54 5.51 15.46
C VAL A 302 6.75 6.92 16.00
N THR A 303 8.00 7.35 16.14
CA THR A 303 8.33 8.72 16.58
C THR A 303 7.82 9.77 15.59
N ALA A 304 8.00 9.56 14.28
CA ALA A 304 7.51 10.49 13.27
C ALA A 304 5.97 10.59 13.28
N ILE A 305 5.25 9.46 13.39
CA ILE A 305 3.79 9.46 13.55
C ILE A 305 3.40 10.22 14.83
N ALA A 306 4.15 10.05 15.92
CA ALA A 306 3.86 10.73 17.17
C ALA A 306 4.02 12.24 17.10
N LEU A 307 5.10 12.72 16.48
CA LEU A 307 5.33 14.14 16.24
C LEU A 307 4.27 14.76 15.32
N ILE A 308 3.87 14.05 14.26
CA ILE A 308 2.79 14.48 13.35
C ILE A 308 1.46 14.55 14.09
N TRP A 309 1.16 13.56 14.94
CA TRP A 309 -0.06 13.51 15.74
C TRP A 309 -0.12 14.68 16.74
N TYR A 310 0.98 14.91 17.46
CA TYR A 310 1.13 16.01 18.40
C TYR A 310 0.93 17.38 17.70
N ALA A 311 1.54 17.57 16.54
CA ALA A 311 1.49 18.84 15.79
C ALA A 311 0.17 19.09 15.04
N ALA A 312 -0.74 18.10 14.92
CA ALA A 312 -1.98 18.29 14.15
C ALA A 312 -3.21 17.68 14.85
N PRO A 313 -3.44 16.36 14.86
CA PRO A 313 -4.57 15.76 15.58
C PRO A 313 -4.75 16.23 17.02
N LEU A 314 -3.72 16.14 17.87
CA LEU A 314 -3.82 16.54 19.27
C LEU A 314 -4.14 18.04 19.37
N TRP A 315 -3.37 18.87 18.65
CA TRP A 315 -3.59 20.31 18.59
C TRP A 315 -5.04 20.65 18.23
N TYR A 316 -5.59 20.00 17.20
CA TYR A 316 -6.96 20.26 16.73
C TYR A 316 -8.01 19.80 17.74
N LEU A 317 -7.87 18.58 18.27
CA LEU A 317 -8.82 17.99 19.21
C LEU A 317 -8.77 18.62 20.61
N ASN A 318 -7.66 19.28 20.95
CA ASN A 318 -7.44 19.96 22.22
C ASN A 318 -7.70 21.48 22.09
N GLY A 319 -8.75 21.87 21.35
CA GLY A 319 -9.17 23.27 21.27
C GLY A 319 -8.13 24.20 20.63
N LEU A 320 -7.39 23.72 19.63
CA LEU A 320 -6.33 24.47 18.93
C LEU A 320 -5.11 24.80 19.81
N GLN A 321 -4.81 23.94 20.78
CA GLN A 321 -3.66 24.07 21.68
C GLN A 321 -2.82 22.80 21.72
N ALA A 322 -1.50 22.94 21.63
CA ALA A 322 -0.54 21.87 21.87
C ALA A 322 0.52 22.39 22.85
N PRO A 323 0.77 21.71 24.00
CA PRO A 323 1.70 22.22 24.99
C PRO A 323 3.09 22.45 24.39
N GLY A 324 3.56 23.70 24.34
CA GLY A 324 4.90 24.05 23.83
C GLY A 324 4.99 24.37 22.33
N LEU A 325 3.86 24.51 21.60
CA LEU A 325 3.81 24.87 20.18
C LEU A 325 2.80 25.97 19.85
#